data_AF-A0A0A9ZCE0-F1
#
_entry.id   AF-A0A0A9ZCE0-F1
#
_cell.length_a   1.000
_cell.length_b   1.000
_cell.length_c   1.000
_cell.angle_alpha   90.00
_cell.angle_beta   90.00
_cell.angle_gamma   90.00
#
_symmetry.space_group_name_H-M   'P 1'
#
loop_
_entity.id
_entity.type
_entity.pdbx_description
1 polymer ?
#
loop_
_entity_poly.entity_id
_entity_poly.type
_entity_poly.pdbx_seq_one_letter_code
_entity_poly.pdbx_strand_id
1 'polypeptide(L)'
;MDMRGLAHFIQDIRAATNNKRNERIRVDEELAKIRAKFVNAVCMTVYQRKKYVCKLMFISMLGYRVTFGHMEAVRLMAGNTASEKLIGYLALTVLLDESSELLTLTTHTVYQDLLS
;
A
#
# COMPACT_ATOMS: atom_id res chain seq x y z
N MET A 1 -14.63 -3.00 -8.07
CA MET A 1 -13.91 -2.33 -6.96
C MET A 1 -13.52 -0.94 -7.41
N ASP A 2 -14.30 0.07 -7.07
CA ASP A 2 -13.97 1.43 -7.47
C ASP A 2 -13.31 2.18 -6.31
N MET A 3 -11.99 2.38 -6.40
CA MET A 3 -11.20 3.13 -5.42
C MET A 3 -11.08 4.59 -5.86
N ARG A 4 -12.19 5.33 -5.82
CA ARG A 4 -12.24 6.76 -6.22
C ARG A 4 -11.09 7.59 -5.67
N GLY A 5 -10.73 7.39 -4.39
CA GLY A 5 -9.63 8.12 -3.77
C GLY A 5 -8.23 7.81 -4.32
N LEU A 6 -8.01 6.61 -4.88
CA LEU A 6 -6.77 6.26 -5.60
C LEU A 6 -6.77 6.91 -6.99
N ALA A 7 -7.88 6.80 -7.73
CA ALA A 7 -8.02 7.40 -9.05
C ALA A 7 -7.77 8.92 -9.02
N HIS A 8 -8.38 9.64 -8.07
CA HIS A 8 -8.12 11.07 -7.88
C HIS A 8 -6.65 11.38 -7.58
N PHE A 9 -5.99 10.58 -6.73
CA PHE A 9 -4.58 10.79 -6.44
C PHE A 9 -3.70 10.59 -7.67
N ILE A 10 -3.97 9.56 -8.49
CA ILE A 10 -3.25 9.33 -9.75
C ILE A 10 -3.49 10.50 -10.72
N GLN A 11 -4.72 11.03 -10.79
CA GLN A 11 -5.02 12.22 -11.61
C GLN A 11 -4.24 13.45 -11.13
N ASP A 12 -4.19 13.71 -9.82
CA ASP A 12 -3.42 14.82 -9.24
C ASP A 12 -1.94 14.71 -9.59
N ILE A 13 -1.35 13.51 -9.47
CA ILE A 13 0.04 13.25 -9.83
C ILE A 13 0.28 13.48 -11.32
N ARG A 14 -0.60 12.98 -12.20
CA ARG A 14 -0.51 13.17 -13.65
C ARG A 14 -0.60 14.64 -14.05
N ALA A 15 -1.39 15.44 -13.34
CA ALA A 15 -1.47 16.89 -13.56
C ALA A 15 -0.18 17.61 -13.11
N ALA A 16 0.54 17.05 -12.13
CA ALA A 16 1.78 17.61 -11.61
C ALA A 16 3.06 17.13 -12.32
N THR A 17 2.98 16.14 -13.22
CA THR A 17 4.16 15.49 -13.85
C THR A 17 5.11 16.46 -14.57
N ASN A 18 4.61 17.57 -15.10
CA ASN A 18 5.43 18.58 -15.77
C ASN A 18 6.34 19.36 -14.80
N ASN A 19 6.12 19.24 -13.48
CA ASN A 19 6.91 19.89 -12.45
C ASN A 19 7.20 18.90 -11.31
N LYS A 20 8.40 18.31 -11.34
CA LYS A 20 8.87 17.35 -10.32
C LYS A 20 8.75 17.86 -8.87
N ARG A 21 8.88 19.18 -8.65
CA ARG A 21 8.71 19.75 -7.30
C ARG A 21 7.26 19.64 -6.83
N ASN A 22 6.30 19.96 -7.69
CA ASN A 22 4.87 19.86 -7.37
C ASN A 22 4.44 18.41 -7.17
N GLU A 23 4.95 17.50 -8.01
CA GLU A 23 4.72 16.06 -7.84
C GLU A 23 5.20 15.58 -6.47
N ARG A 24 6.44 15.94 -6.10
CA ARG A 24 7.02 15.56 -4.80
C ARG A 24 6.21 16.11 -3.62
N ILE A 25 5.79 17.38 -3.68
CA ILE A 25 4.93 17.98 -2.64
C ILE A 25 3.63 17.16 -2.49
N ARG A 26 2.98 16.83 -3.60
CA ARG A 26 1.72 16.07 -3.57
C ARG A 26 1.91 14.65 -3.02
N VAL A 27 3.04 14.00 -3.34
CA VAL A 27 3.43 12.69 -2.79
C VAL A 27 3.64 12.81 -1.27
N ASP A 28 4.40 13.80 -0.80
CA ASP A 28 4.71 13.99 0.62
C ASP A 28 3.43 14.26 1.44
N GLU A 29 2.51 15.07 0.93
CA GLU A 29 1.20 15.31 1.52
C GLU A 29 0.37 14.03 1.65
N GLU A 30 0.34 13.22 0.60
CA GLU A 30 -0.42 11.97 0.63
C GLU A 30 0.23 10.94 1.56
N LEU A 31 1.57 10.86 1.61
CA LEU A 31 2.30 10.03 2.57
C LEU A 31 1.99 10.44 4.01
N ALA A 32 2.01 11.74 4.33
CA ALA A 32 1.66 12.24 5.65
C ALA A 32 0.23 11.87 6.05
N LYS A 33 -0.72 12.02 5.12
CA LYS A 33 -2.13 11.64 5.31
C LYS A 33 -2.30 10.14 5.57
N ILE A 34 -1.63 9.29 4.80
CA ILE A 34 -1.71 7.83 4.98
C ILE A 34 -1.09 7.44 6.33
N ARG A 35 0.06 8.02 6.68
CA ARG A 35 0.74 7.77 7.95
C ARG A 35 -0.17 8.08 9.14
N ALA A 36 -0.84 9.25 9.13
CA ALA A 36 -1.80 9.62 10.16
C ALA A 36 -2.98 8.64 10.26
N LYS A 37 -3.43 8.07 9.15
CA LYS A 37 -4.50 7.06 9.14
C LYS A 37 -4.03 5.70 9.68
N PHE A 38 -2.77 5.32 9.46
CA PHE A 38 -2.24 4.05 9.96
C PHE A 38 -1.90 4.07 11.45
N VAL A 39 -1.66 5.23 12.06
CA VAL A 39 -1.54 5.34 13.52
C VAL A 39 -2.81 4.83 14.23
N ASN A 40 -3.99 5.14 13.67
CA ASN A 40 -5.28 4.68 14.17
C ASN A 40 -5.85 3.52 13.35
N ALA A 41 -4.99 2.56 12.96
CA ALA A 41 -5.37 1.45 12.08
C ALA A 41 -6.48 0.55 12.64
N VAL A 42 -6.73 0.54 13.95
CA VAL A 42 -7.78 -0.27 14.59
C VAL A 42 -9.17 0.08 14.07
N CYS A 43 -9.43 1.36 13.79
CA CYS A 43 -10.73 1.82 13.28
C CYS A 43 -10.80 1.84 11.73
N MET A 44 -9.79 1.31 11.05
CA MET A 44 -9.69 1.37 9.59
C MET A 44 -10.45 0.22 8.95
N THR A 45 -11.36 0.54 8.02
CA THR A 45 -12.08 -0.49 7.27
C THR A 45 -11.17 -1.17 6.25
N VAL A 46 -11.52 -2.40 5.86
CA VAL A 46 -10.79 -3.15 4.81
C VAL A 46 -10.68 -2.33 3.52
N TYR A 47 -11.76 -1.67 3.09
CA TYR A 47 -11.73 -0.79 1.93
C TYR A 47 -10.70 0.34 2.05
N GLN A 48 -10.62 0.99 3.22
CA GLN A 48 -9.65 2.04 3.46
C GLN A 48 -8.22 1.50 3.44
N ARG A 49 -7.97 0.34 4.07
CA ARG A 49 -6.68 -0.33 4.07
C ARG A 49 -6.21 -0.60 2.65
N LYS A 50 -7.05 -1.24 1.83
CA LYS A 50 -6.76 -1.52 0.42
C LYS A 50 -6.44 -0.25 -0.36
N LYS A 51 -7.27 0.79 -0.22
CA LYS A 51 -7.07 2.07 -0.89
C LYS A 51 -5.71 2.69 -0.54
N TYR A 52 -5.33 2.70 0.73
CA TYR A 52 -4.07 3.31 1.16
C TYR A 52 -2.85 2.46 0.80
N VAL A 53 -2.94 1.13 0.90
CA VAL A 53 -1.88 0.22 0.44
C VAL A 53 -1.65 0.37 -1.06
N CYS A 54 -2.71 0.46 -1.88
CA CYS A 54 -2.57 0.74 -3.31
C CYS A 54 -1.90 2.09 -3.61
N LYS A 55 -2.18 3.14 -2.81
CA LYS A 55 -1.50 4.43 -2.96
C LYS A 55 -0.01 4.31 -2.65
N LEU A 56 0.37 3.60 -1.58
CA LEU A 56 1.77 3.38 -1.23
C LEU A 56 2.50 2.56 -2.31
N MET A 57 1.88 1.49 -2.81
CA MET A 57 2.41 0.72 -3.92
C MET A 57 2.64 1.59 -5.16
N PHE A 58 1.68 2.46 -5.50
CA PHE A 58 1.82 3.40 -6.61
C PHE A 58 2.96 4.40 -6.40
N ILE A 59 3.08 4.97 -5.20
CA ILE A 59 4.19 5.89 -4.84
C ILE A 59 5.54 5.19 -4.97
N SER A 60 5.64 3.92 -4.55
CA SER A 60 6.84 3.11 -4.73
C SER A 60 7.18 2.90 -6.21
N MET A 61 6.18 2.59 -7.04
CA MET A 61 6.36 2.42 -8.49
C MET A 61 6.78 3.71 -9.21
N LEU A 62 6.47 4.89 -8.67
CA LEU A 62 7.00 6.17 -9.15
C LEU A 62 8.48 6.41 -8.78
N GLY A 63 9.07 5.54 -7.95
CA GLY A 63 10.46 5.63 -7.50
C GLY A 63 10.64 6.36 -6.15
N TYR A 64 9.55 6.71 -5.46
CA TYR A 64 9.64 7.32 -4.12
C TYR A 64 9.76 6.26 -3.04
N ARG A 65 10.66 6.48 -2.08
CA ARG A 65 10.89 5.54 -0.99
C ARG A 65 9.70 5.48 -0.03
N VAL A 66 9.12 4.30 0.14
CA VAL A 66 8.06 4.00 1.12
C VAL A 66 8.67 3.24 2.29
N THR A 67 8.61 3.82 3.51
CA THR A 67 9.22 3.24 4.72
C THR A 67 8.21 2.69 5.73
N PHE A 68 6.92 2.71 5.39
CA PHE A 68 5.83 2.31 6.29
C PHE A 68 4.68 1.67 5.49
N GLY A 69 3.73 1.06 6.19
CA GLY A 69 2.56 0.43 5.57
C GLY A 69 2.74 -1.03 5.16
N HIS A 70 3.95 -1.58 5.26
CA HIS A 70 4.23 -3.00 5.00
C HIS A 70 3.35 -3.94 5.84
N MET A 71 3.18 -3.65 7.13
CA MET A 71 2.30 -4.44 8.01
C MET A 71 0.83 -4.40 7.56
N GLU A 72 0.35 -3.30 7.00
CA GLU A 72 -1.01 -3.23 6.45
C GLU A 72 -1.16 -4.06 5.19
N ALA A 73 -0.10 -4.20 4.39
CA ALA A 73 -0.07 -5.12 3.25
C ALA A 73 -0.07 -6.60 3.71
N VAL A 74 0.71 -6.95 4.75
CA VAL A 74 0.67 -8.28 5.38
C VAL A 74 -0.73 -8.60 5.91
N ARG A 75 -1.39 -7.65 6.58
CA ARG A 75 -2.77 -7.81 7.06
C ARG A 75 -3.78 -8.03 5.94
N LEU A 76 -3.57 -7.45 4.75
CA LEU A 76 -4.40 -7.73 3.57
C LEU A 76 -4.12 -9.10 2.97
N MET A 77 -2.85 -9.51 2.93
CA MET A 77 -2.44 -10.84 2.46
C MET A 77 -3.01 -11.95 3.36
N ALA A 78 -3.05 -11.72 4.67
CA ALA A 78 -3.70 -12.61 5.64
C ALA A 78 -5.24 -12.48 5.68
N GLY A 79 -5.85 -11.68 4.79
CA GLY A 79 -7.29 -11.49 4.71
C GLY A 79 -8.03 -12.72 4.18
N ASN A 80 -9.34 -12.78 4.43
CA ASN A 80 -10.20 -13.92 4.07
C ASN A 80 -10.77 -13.83 2.65
N THR A 81 -10.77 -12.66 2.04
CA THR A 81 -11.31 -12.48 0.67
C THR A 81 -10.19 -12.47 -0.36
N ALA A 82 -10.43 -13.10 -1.52
CA ALA A 82 -9.47 -13.10 -2.62
C ALA A 82 -9.02 -11.69 -3.03
N SER A 83 -9.90 -10.71 -2.90
CA SER A 83 -9.58 -9.35 -3.26
C SER A 83 -8.68 -8.64 -2.23
N GLU A 84 -8.78 -8.98 -0.94
CA GLU A 84 -7.80 -8.52 0.06
C GLU A 84 -6.44 -9.14 -0.22
N LYS A 85 -6.41 -10.48 -0.35
CA LYS A 85 -5.20 -11.26 -0.63
C LYS A 85 -4.47 -10.72 -1.85
N LEU A 86 -5.18 -10.50 -2.96
CA LEU A 86 -4.62 -9.93 -4.19
C LEU A 86 -3.87 -8.61 -3.95
N ILE A 87 -4.47 -7.67 -3.22
CA ILE A 87 -3.81 -6.38 -2.94
C ILE A 87 -2.64 -6.56 -1.98
N GLY A 88 -2.76 -7.43 -0.98
CA GLY A 88 -1.68 -7.74 -0.05
C GLY A 88 -0.46 -8.33 -0.76
N TYR A 89 -0.67 -9.37 -1.57
CA TYR A 89 0.38 -10.03 -2.35
C TYR A 89 1.07 -9.06 -3.31
N LEU A 90 0.31 -8.34 -4.14
CA LEU A 90 0.89 -7.36 -5.07
C LEU A 90 1.70 -6.28 -4.36
N ALA A 91 1.19 -5.75 -3.25
CA ALA A 91 1.89 -4.73 -2.49
C ALA A 91 3.18 -5.26 -1.87
N LEU A 92 3.18 -6.47 -1.32
CA LEU A 92 4.39 -7.07 -0.73
C LEU A 92 5.44 -7.40 -1.79
N THR A 93 5.05 -7.85 -2.98
CA THR A 93 6.00 -8.05 -4.09
C THR A 93 6.74 -6.76 -4.47
N VAL A 94 6.11 -5.59 -4.31
CA VAL A 94 6.68 -4.28 -4.66
C VAL A 94 7.41 -3.62 -3.49
N LEU A 95 6.93 -3.81 -2.26
CA LEU A 95 7.40 -3.06 -1.08
C LEU A 95 8.35 -3.84 -0.19
N LEU A 96 8.34 -5.18 -0.24
CA LEU A 96 9.12 -6.01 0.67
C LEU A 96 10.59 -6.04 0.23
N ASP A 97 11.47 -5.84 1.19
CA ASP A 97 12.93 -5.88 1.01
C ASP A 97 13.52 -7.13 1.67
N GLU A 98 14.66 -7.60 1.18
CA GLU A 98 15.32 -8.83 1.61
C GLU A 98 15.77 -8.80 3.09
N SER A 99 15.98 -7.61 3.65
CA SER A 99 16.34 -7.46 5.06
C SER A 99 15.12 -7.29 5.98
N SER A 100 13.89 -7.46 5.47
CA SER A 100 12.67 -7.21 6.25
C SER A 100 12.36 -8.36 7.21
N GLU A 101 12.15 -8.04 8.50
CA GLU A 101 11.61 -8.98 9.50
C GLU A 101 10.23 -9.54 9.11
N LEU A 102 9.53 -8.88 8.17
CA LEU A 102 8.23 -9.32 7.66
C LEU A 102 8.34 -10.47 6.66
N LEU A 103 9.54 -10.83 6.19
CA LEU A 103 9.74 -11.97 5.29
C LEU A 103 9.22 -13.26 5.90
N THR A 104 9.54 -13.53 7.17
CA THR A 104 9.10 -14.74 7.88
C THR A 104 7.57 -14.82 7.96
N LEU A 105 6.91 -13.69 8.22
CA LEU A 105 5.44 -13.63 8.24
C LEU A 105 4.87 -13.85 6.84
N THR A 106 5.49 -13.24 5.84
CA THR A 106 5.04 -13.31 4.44
C THR A 106 5.15 -14.74 3.91
N THR A 107 6.29 -15.40 4.11
CA THR A 107 6.51 -16.78 3.68
C THR A 107 5.59 -17.75 4.40
N HIS A 108 5.36 -17.54 5.71
CA HIS A 108 4.40 -18.35 6.46
C HIS A 108 2.98 -18.21 5.90
N THR A 109 2.51 -16.98 5.62
CA THR A 109 1.18 -16.80 5.03
C THR A 109 1.06 -17.41 3.63
N VAL A 110 2.09 -17.27 2.78
CA VAL A 110 2.13 -17.94 1.46
C VAL A 110 1.99 -19.44 1.63
N TYR A 111 2.75 -20.04 2.56
CA TYR A 111 2.69 -21.48 2.80
C TYR A 111 1.31 -21.93 3.26
N GLN A 112 0.67 -21.21 4.18
CA GLN A 112 -0.69 -21.51 4.63
C GLN A 112 -1.71 -21.42 3.48
N ASP A 113 -1.60 -20.40 2.63
CA ASP A 113 -2.49 -20.22 1.48
C ASP A 113 -2.31 -21.30 0.39
N LEU A 114 -1.12 -21.91 0.30
CA LEU A 114 -0.87 -23.04 -0.60
C LEU A 114 -1.44 -24.36 -0.07
N LEU A 115 -1.65 -24.48 1.24
CA LEU A 115 -2.21 -25.66 1.87
C LEU A 115 -3.74 -25.65 1.96
N SER A 116 -4.38 -24.48 1.84
CA SER A 116 -5.83 -24.29 1.87
C SER A 116 -6.49 -24.58 0.54
#